data_AF-A0A212EYP6-F1
#
_entry.id   AF-A0A212EYP6-F1
#
_cell.length_a   1.000
_cell.length_b   1.000
_cell.length_c   1.000
_cell.angle_alpha   90.00
_cell.angle_beta   90.00
_cell.angle_gamma   90.00
#
_symmetry.space_group_name_H-M   'P 1'
#
loop_
_entity.id
_entity.type
_entity.pdbx_description
1 polymer ?
#
loop_
_entity_poly.entity_id
_entity_poly.type
_entity_poly.pdbx_seq_one_letter_code
_entity_poly.pdbx_strand_id
1 'polypeptide(L)' 'MGISRIATHVITGIDENHEVYTDDQIEAVLDEALNYTDLNKDGYVDYHEYRINLEKGKLKRSGRKN' A
#
# COMPACT_ATOMS: atom_id res chain seq x y z
N MET A 1 0.18 -43.37 10.66
CA MET A 1 -0.40 -42.03 10.93
C MET A 1 0.49 -41.01 10.24
N GLY A 2 0.04 -40.45 9.12
CA GLY A 2 0.75 -39.36 8.43
C GLY A 2 -0.30 -38.37 7.96
N ILE A 3 -0.40 -37.23 8.63
CA ILE A 3 -1.27 -36.14 8.21
C ILE A 3 -0.65 -35.50 6.97
N SER A 4 -1.27 -35.75 5.81
CA SER A 4 -0.92 -35.13 4.55
C SER A 4 -1.30 -33.65 4.60
N ARG A 5 -0.32 -32.77 4.38
CA ARG A 5 -0.51 -31.33 4.32
C ARG A 5 -1.45 -31.00 3.15
N ILE A 6 -2.64 -30.50 3.46
CA ILE A 6 -3.54 -29.91 2.48
C ILE A 6 -2.92 -28.57 2.08
N ALA A 7 -2.41 -28.47 0.85
CA ALA A 7 -1.92 -27.23 0.28
C ALA A 7 -3.13 -26.30 0.09
N THR A 8 -3.20 -25.27 0.94
CA THR A 8 -4.17 -24.19 0.84
C THR A 8 -4.07 -23.57 -0.55
N HIS A 9 -5.12 -23.72 -1.35
CA HIS A 9 -5.29 -22.99 -2.60
C HIS A 9 -5.50 -21.52 -2.27
N VAL A 10 -4.55 -20.67 -2.62
CA VAL A 10 -4.73 -19.21 -2.62
C VAL A 10 -4.68 -18.74 -4.07
N ILE A 11 -5.89 -18.53 -4.61
CA ILE A 11 -6.30 -17.64 -5.70
C ILE A 11 -5.38 -17.62 -6.94
N THR A 12 -5.72 -18.48 -7.90
CA THR A 12 -5.25 -18.41 -9.29
C THR A 12 -5.96 -17.29 -10.03
N GLY A 13 -5.32 -16.13 -10.08
CA GLY A 13 -5.59 -15.05 -11.03
C GLY A 13 -4.25 -14.51 -11.51
N ILE A 14 -3.50 -15.35 -12.22
CA ILE A 14 -2.17 -14.98 -12.72
C ILE A 14 -2.41 -14.06 -13.92
N ASP A 15 -2.41 -12.76 -13.67
CA ASP A 15 -2.16 -11.77 -14.71
C ASP A 15 -0.81 -12.13 -15.35
N GLU A 16 -0.78 -12.28 -16.68
CA GLU A 16 0.39 -12.71 -17.44
C GLU A 16 1.53 -11.68 -17.36
N ASN A 17 1.22 -10.46 -16.90
CA ASN A 17 2.14 -9.37 -16.59
C ASN A 17 2.25 -9.12 -15.07
N HIS A 18 1.96 -10.11 -14.22
CA HIS A 18 2.11 -9.97 -12.78
C HIS A 18 3.60 -9.82 -12.42
N GLU A 19 4.08 -8.58 -12.36
CA GLU A 19 5.32 -8.25 -11.68
C GLU A 19 5.14 -8.62 -10.20
N VAL A 20 5.76 -9.74 -9.80
CA VAL A 20 5.81 -10.15 -8.40
C VAL A 20 6.72 -9.17 -7.69
N TYR A 21 6.14 -8.24 -6.95
CA TYR A 21 6.91 -7.37 -6.05
C TYR A 21 7.51 -8.22 -4.94
N THR A 22 8.78 -8.00 -4.64
CA THR A 22 9.42 -8.59 -3.46
C THR A 22 8.89 -7.94 -2.20
N ASP A 23 9.06 -8.62 -1.06
CA ASP A 23 8.68 -8.08 0.25
C ASP A 23 9.35 -6.71 0.48
N ASP A 24 10.65 -6.61 0.21
CA ASP A 24 11.42 -5.37 0.30
C ASP A 24 10.87 -4.24 -0.59
N GLN A 25 10.32 -4.56 -1.77
CA GLN A 25 9.74 -3.57 -2.67
C GLN A 25 8.40 -3.05 -2.14
N ILE A 26 7.59 -3.94 -1.58
CA ILE A 26 6.32 -3.57 -0.96
C ILE A 26 6.59 -2.73 0.29
N GLU A 27 7.55 -3.14 1.11
CA GLU A 27 7.96 -2.42 2.32
C GLU A 27 8.47 -1.02 1.99
N ALA A 28 9.36 -0.87 1.00
CA ALA A 28 9.88 0.45 0.61
C ALA A 28 8.78 1.41 0.15
N VAL A 29 7.80 0.92 -0.61
CA VAL A 29 6.66 1.73 -1.08
C VAL A 29 5.73 2.08 0.09
N LEU A 30 5.49 1.13 0.99
CA LEU A 30 4.65 1.34 2.17
C LEU A 30 5.29 2.36 3.12
N ASP A 31 6.59 2.25 3.37
CA ASP A 31 7.36 3.17 4.20
C ASP A 31 7.33 4.60 3.64
N GLU A 32 7.49 4.76 2.34
CA GLU A 32 7.39 6.07 1.70
C GLU A 32 5.97 6.64 1.88
N ALA A 33 4.94 5.84 1.60
CA ALA A 33 3.55 6.26 1.72
C ALA A 33 3.18 6.66 3.16
N LEU A 34 3.60 5.87 4.15
CA LEU A 34 3.37 6.15 5.56
C LEU A 34 4.11 7.41 6.00
N ASN A 35 5.39 7.57 5.65
CA ASN A 35 6.14 8.79 5.98
C ASN A 35 5.49 10.09 5.49
N TYR A 36 4.74 10.04 4.38
CA TYR A 36 4.00 11.18 3.86
C TYR A 36 2.62 11.36 4.46
N THR A 37 1.96 10.26 4.85
CA THR A 37 0.55 10.27 5.22
C THR A 37 0.31 10.28 6.72
N ASP A 38 1.10 9.53 7.46
CA ASP A 38 1.13 9.50 8.91
C ASP A 38 1.78 10.79 9.42
N LEU A 39 0.96 11.67 10.00
CA LEU A 39 1.41 12.98 10.49
C LEU A 39 1.90 12.89 11.92
N ASN A 40 1.37 11.94 12.69
CA ASN A 40 1.63 11.79 14.11
C ASN A 40 2.78 10.78 14.40
N LYS A 41 3.20 10.02 13.38
CA LYS A 41 4.25 8.98 13.41
C LYS A 41 3.94 7.82 14.35
N ASP A 42 2.67 7.44 14.46
CA ASP A 42 2.23 6.29 15.25
C ASP A 42 2.29 4.96 14.48
N GLY A 43 2.60 5.01 13.18
CA GLY A 43 2.69 3.86 12.30
C GLY A 43 1.35 3.42 11.71
N TYR A 44 0.30 4.20 11.92
CA TYR A 44 -1.03 4.00 11.38
C TYR A 44 -1.48 5.25 10.61
N VAL A 45 -2.56 5.11 9.84
CA VAL A 45 -3.19 6.25 9.17
C VAL A 45 -4.63 6.32 9.65
N ASP A 46 -4.94 7.34 10.44
CA ASP A 46 -6.30 7.56 10.90
C ASP A 46 -7.19 8.21 9.80
N TYR A 47 -8.50 8.25 10.04
CA TYR A 47 -9.43 8.85 9.08
C TYR A 47 -9.18 10.36 8.86
N HIS A 48 -8.70 11.06 9.89
CA HIS A 48 -8.42 12.49 9.83
C HIS A 48 -7.20 12.78 8.96
N GLU A 49 -6.12 12.03 9.16
CA GLU A 49 -4.90 12.03 8.38
C GLU A 49 -5.17 11.63 6.93
N TYR A 50 -5.98 10.60 6.69
CA TYR A 50 -6.44 10.24 5.34
C TYR A 50 -7.11 11.42 4.63
N ARG A 51 -8.03 12.11 5.31
CA ARG A 51 -8.74 13.26 4.75
C ARG A 51 -7.82 14.44 4.46
N ILE A 52 -6.89 14.75 5.37
CA ILE A 52 -5.90 15.80 5.17
C ILE A 52 -5.04 15.51 3.94
N ASN A 53 -4.58 14.26 3.79
CA ASN A 53 -3.77 13.85 2.64
C ASN A 53 -4.56 13.91 1.33
N LEU A 54 -5.84 13.55 1.34
CA LEU A 54 -6.72 13.67 0.19
C LEU A 54 -6.91 15.13 -0.25
N GLU A 55 -7.09 16.04 0.70
CA GLU A 55 -7.24 17.48 0.41
C GLU A 55 -5.92 18.10 -0.08
N LYS A 56 -4.78 17.75 0.54
CA LYS A 56 -3.43 18.12 0.08
C LYS A 56 -3.16 17.62 -1.35
N GLY A 57 -3.53 16.38 -1.65
CA GLY A 57 -3.39 15.80 -2.99
C GLY A 57 -4.20 16.53 -4.06
N LYS A 58 -5.42 16.96 -3.73
CA LYS A 58 -6.30 17.74 -4.62
C LYS A 58 -5.73 19.13 -4.91
N LEU A 59 -5.20 19.82 -3.88
CA LEU A 59 -4.54 21.13 -4.03
C LEU A 59 -3.27 21.05 -4.89
N LYS A 60 -2.45 20.00 -4.71
CA LYS A 60 -1.21 19.82 -5.49
C LYS A 60 -1.49 19.58 -6.98
N ARG A 61 -2.62 18.96 -7.32
CA ARG A 61 -3.04 18.72 -8.71
C ARG A 61 -3.66 19.95 -9.37
N SER A 62 -4.34 20.82 -8.63
CA SER A 62 -4.90 22.07 -9.19
C SER A 62 -3.83 23.15 -9.41
N GLY A 63 -2.72 23.11 -8.68
CA GLY A 63 -1.59 24.03 -8.84
C GLY A 63 -0.64 23.73 -10.00
N ARG A 64 -0.70 22.54 -10.61
CA ARG A 64 0.10 22.17 -11.79
C ARG A 64 -0.61 22.58 -13.08
N LYS A 65 -0.88 23.88 -13.21
CA LYS A 65 -1.16 24.56 -14.48
C LYS A 65 -0.17 25.72 -14.60
N ASN A 66 1.03 25.42 -15.08
CA ASN A 66 1.89 26.35 -15.82
C ASN A 66 2.94 25.55 -16.58
#